data_AF-A0AAE3VEC1-F1
#
_entry.id   AF-A0AAE3VEC1-F1
#
_cell.length_a   1.000
_cell.length_b   1.000
_cell.length_c   1.000
_cell.angle_alpha   90.00
_cell.angle_beta   90.00
_cell.angle_gamma   90.00
#
_symmetry.space_group_name_H-M   'P 1'
#
loop_
_entity.id
_entity.type
_entity.pdbx_description
1 polymer ?
#
loop_
_entity_poly.entity_id
_entity_poly.type
_entity_poly.pdbx_seq_one_letter_code
_entity_poly.pdbx_strand_id
1 'polypeptide(L)'
;MGNQERQKDMVVHDNAQFTRLTFDGTFTQEIRDALHRKRIELGLPFQNVAKFFGINWSTFRKWEQGPTLQCEISYRPVIEKFINGDLDEEINDLFTYKPYVTLSGSRQALPENINLCLERIGSAYALCRNRPELREEILHLVDKVTFKALEDLLNHHAGEELLPKSSR
;
A
#
# COMPACT_ATOMS: atom_id res chain seq x y z
N MET A 1 22.71 44.70 2.16
CA MET A 1 23.86 43.88 2.61
C MET A 1 23.62 43.54 4.07
N GLY A 2 23.47 42.33 4.57
CA GLY A 2 23.36 40.99 3.99
C GLY A 2 22.80 40.10 5.10
N ASN A 3 21.64 39.47 4.84
CA ASN A 3 21.03 38.48 5.72
C ASN A 3 21.79 37.16 5.58
N GLN A 4 22.53 36.71 6.61
CA GLN A 4 23.08 35.35 6.57
C GLN A 4 23.41 34.77 7.94
N GLU A 5 22.41 34.62 8.81
CA GLU A 5 22.46 33.63 9.90
C GLU A 5 21.14 32.86 9.91
N ARG A 6 21.00 31.98 8.91
CA ARG A 6 20.00 30.92 8.89
C ARG A 6 20.73 29.58 8.99
N GLN A 7 20.37 28.83 10.04
CA GLN A 7 20.09 27.40 9.95
C GLN A 7 21.33 26.50 9.75
N LYS A 8 21.96 26.12 10.88
CA LYS A 8 22.71 24.86 10.98
C LYS A 8 21.80 23.79 11.57
N ASP A 9 20.79 23.39 10.79
CA ASP A 9 20.14 22.09 10.95
C ASP A 9 20.66 21.21 9.83
N MET A 10 21.77 20.51 10.07
CA MET A 10 22.24 19.49 9.15
C MET A 10 22.20 18.14 9.86
N VAL A 11 20.98 17.62 9.84
CA VAL A 11 20.60 16.21 9.68
C VAL A 11 21.69 15.23 10.14
N VAL A 12 21.54 14.76 11.38
CA VAL A 12 22.07 13.47 11.79
C VAL A 12 21.38 12.44 10.90
N HIS A 13 22.04 12.05 9.80
CA HIS A 13 21.73 10.79 9.14
C HIS A 13 22.09 9.70 10.15
N ASP A 14 21.08 9.25 10.87
CA ASP A 14 21.13 8.05 11.69
C ASP A 14 21.35 6.88 10.74
N ASN A 15 22.61 6.62 10.41
CA ASN A 15 23.06 5.40 9.76
C ASN A 15 22.92 4.26 10.77
N ALA A 16 21.68 3.85 11.02
CA ALA A 16 21.40 2.55 11.58
C ALA A 16 22.06 1.53 10.63
N GLN A 17 23.09 0.86 11.12
CA GLN A 17 23.70 -0.29 10.45
C GLN A 17 22.61 -1.35 10.29
N PHE A 18 21.87 -1.32 9.18
CA PHE A 18 20.96 -2.39 8.83
C PHE A 18 21.82 -3.61 8.51
N THR A 19 21.89 -4.55 9.44
CA THR A 19 22.34 -5.90 9.17
C THR A 19 21.52 -6.44 8.00
N ARG A 20 22.20 -6.66 6.88
CA ARG A 20 21.59 -7.16 5.66
C ARG A 20 20.95 -8.51 5.96
N LEU A 21 19.65 -8.62 5.73
CA LEU A 21 18.91 -9.85 5.95
C LEU A 21 19.05 -10.74 4.71
N THR A 22 19.29 -12.03 4.94
CA THR A 22 19.31 -13.04 3.87
C THR A 22 17.97 -13.78 3.87
N PHE A 23 17.48 -14.14 2.70
CA PHE A 23 16.19 -14.82 2.57
C PHE A 23 16.35 -16.17 1.86
N ASP A 24 16.24 -17.24 2.63
CA ASP A 24 16.34 -18.63 2.16
C ASP A 24 15.04 -19.19 1.57
N GLY A 25 13.99 -18.35 1.45
CA GLY A 25 12.66 -18.74 1.02
C GLY A 25 11.68 -19.03 2.15
N THR A 26 12.09 -18.94 3.42
CA THR A 26 11.24 -19.18 4.59
C THR A 26 10.82 -17.87 5.25
N PHE A 27 9.51 -17.65 5.40
CA PHE A 27 8.95 -16.49 6.09
C PHE A 27 9.00 -16.68 7.62
N THR A 28 10.20 -16.56 8.18
CA THR A 28 10.43 -16.45 9.63
C THR A 28 9.80 -15.16 10.18
N GLN A 29 9.62 -15.06 11.49
CA GLN A 29 9.05 -13.86 12.11
C GLN A 29 9.88 -12.60 11.78
N GLU A 30 11.21 -12.72 11.78
CA GLU A 30 12.12 -11.63 11.44
C GLU A 30 11.91 -11.12 10.00
N ILE A 31 11.75 -12.03 9.03
CA ILE A 31 11.47 -11.67 7.64
C ILE A 31 10.08 -11.04 7.50
N ARG A 32 9.09 -11.53 8.24
CA ARG A 32 7.74 -10.94 8.26
C ARG A 32 7.73 -9.52 8.79
N ASP A 33 8.43 -9.31 9.89
CA ASP A 33 8.58 -7.99 10.49
C ASP A 33 9.34 -7.06 9.54
N ALA A 34 10.33 -7.57 8.81
CA ALA A 34 11.04 -6.80 7.78
C ALA A 34 10.16 -6.44 6.58
N LEU A 35 9.35 -7.38 6.08
CA LEU A 35 8.36 -7.12 5.02
C LEU A 35 7.34 -6.07 5.44
N HIS A 36 6.79 -6.22 6.65
CA HIS A 36 5.84 -5.28 7.22
C HIS A 36 6.46 -3.89 7.33
N ARG A 37 7.62 -3.79 8.00
CA ARG A 37 8.32 -2.52 8.19
C ARG A 37 8.61 -1.82 6.87
N LYS A 38 9.17 -2.53 5.89
CA LYS A 38 9.45 -1.98 4.56
C LYS A 38 8.20 -1.49 3.85
N ARG A 39 7.11 -2.26 3.89
CA ARG A 39 5.84 -1.83 3.31
C ARG A 39 5.32 -0.54 3.94
N ILE A 40 5.42 -0.41 5.27
CA ILE A 40 4.99 0.80 5.99
C ILE A 40 5.93 1.99 5.75
N GLU A 41 7.25 1.77 5.73
CA GLU A 41 8.26 2.78 5.40
C GLU A 41 7.99 3.40 4.02
N LEU A 42 7.68 2.56 3.03
CA LEU A 42 7.35 2.96 1.66
C LEU A 42 5.89 3.44 1.51
N GLY A 43 5.07 3.37 2.56
CA GLY A 43 3.67 3.80 2.54
C GLY A 43 2.79 3.02 1.56
N LEU A 44 3.09 1.74 1.34
CA LEU A 44 2.43 0.91 0.33
C LEU A 44 1.20 0.17 0.90
N PRO A 45 0.02 0.33 0.28
CA PRO A 45 -1.10 -0.59 0.47
C PRO A 45 -0.76 -2.00 -0.04
N PHE A 46 -1.46 -3.02 0.47
CA PHE A 46 -1.26 -4.42 0.08
C PHE A 46 -1.41 -4.66 -1.43
N GLN A 47 -2.29 -3.91 -2.09
CA GLN A 47 -2.53 -4.00 -3.53
C GLN A 47 -1.31 -3.53 -4.33
N ASN A 48 -0.66 -2.45 -3.90
CA ASN A 48 0.48 -1.87 -4.61
C ASN A 48 1.72 -2.75 -4.47
N VAL A 49 2.01 -3.19 -3.25
CA VAL A 49 3.14 -4.10 -3.03
C VAL A 49 2.92 -5.44 -3.75
N ALA A 50 1.71 -5.99 -3.74
CA ALA A 50 1.42 -7.23 -4.47
C ALA A 50 1.51 -7.05 -6.00
N LYS A 51 1.09 -5.89 -6.52
CA LYS A 51 1.27 -5.52 -7.93
C LYS A 51 2.76 -5.48 -8.32
N PHE A 52 3.61 -4.93 -7.45
CA PHE A 52 5.06 -4.92 -7.66
C PHE A 52 5.62 -6.34 -7.77
N PHE A 53 5.21 -7.23 -6.88
CA PHE A 53 5.62 -8.64 -6.93
C PHE A 53 4.89 -9.47 -8.01
N GLY A 54 3.91 -8.91 -8.73
CA GLY A 54 3.11 -9.66 -9.70
C GLY A 54 2.22 -10.76 -9.08
N ILE A 55 1.87 -10.64 -7.80
CA ILE A 55 1.09 -11.62 -7.05
C ILE A 55 -0.26 -11.05 -6.59
N ASN A 56 -1.14 -11.93 -6.08
CA ASN A 56 -2.38 -11.51 -5.46
C ASN A 56 -2.10 -10.81 -4.11
N TRP A 57 -2.84 -9.75 -3.79
CA TRP A 57 -2.73 -9.03 -2.52
C TRP A 57 -2.93 -9.93 -1.30
N SER A 58 -3.79 -10.95 -1.40
CA SER A 58 -4.00 -11.93 -0.34
C SER A 58 -2.79 -12.85 -0.15
N THR A 59 -2.01 -13.11 -1.20
CA THR A 59 -0.75 -13.86 -1.12
C THR A 59 0.30 -13.06 -0.36
N PHE A 60 0.49 -11.79 -0.72
CA PHE A 60 1.41 -10.91 0.01
C PHE A 60 1.00 -10.77 1.48
N ARG A 61 -0.29 -10.55 1.76
CA ARG A 61 -0.81 -10.52 3.13
C ARG A 61 -0.50 -11.80 3.90
N LYS A 62 -0.56 -12.97 3.25
CA LYS A 62 -0.19 -14.25 3.88
C LYS A 62 1.30 -14.39 4.14
N TRP A 63 2.14 -13.84 3.26
CA TRP A 63 3.59 -13.79 3.47
C TRP A 63 3.97 -12.89 4.64
N GLU A 64 3.26 -11.78 4.84
CA GLU A 64 3.48 -10.87 5.96
C GLU A 64 2.86 -11.41 7.27
N GLN A 65 1.58 -11.75 7.26
CA GLN A 65 0.77 -11.99 8.48
C GLN A 65 0.16 -13.39 8.59
N GLY A 66 0.18 -14.17 7.50
CA GLY A 66 -0.56 -15.43 7.42
C GLY A 66 0.29 -16.68 7.61
N PRO A 67 -0.32 -17.87 7.51
CA PRO A 67 0.34 -19.15 7.79
C PRO A 67 1.31 -19.62 6.68
N THR A 68 1.49 -18.85 5.61
CA THR A 68 2.34 -19.25 4.48
C THR A 68 3.80 -19.18 4.88
N LEU A 69 4.47 -20.33 4.96
CA LEU A 69 5.85 -20.42 5.42
C LEU A 69 6.88 -20.26 4.31
N GLN A 70 6.50 -20.48 3.05
CA GLN A 70 7.45 -20.49 1.93
C GLN A 70 6.90 -19.81 0.68
N CYS A 71 7.79 -19.30 -0.15
CA CYS A 71 7.49 -18.82 -1.51
C CYS A 71 8.21 -19.66 -2.57
N GLU A 72 7.80 -19.48 -3.82
CA GLU A 72 8.53 -20.02 -4.96
C GLU A 72 9.96 -19.44 -5.03
N ILE A 73 10.91 -20.24 -5.54
CA ILE A 73 12.34 -19.90 -5.58
C ILE A 73 12.59 -18.60 -6.36
N SER A 74 11.78 -18.34 -7.39
CA SER A 74 11.82 -17.14 -8.23
C SER A 74 11.66 -15.84 -7.45
N TYR A 75 10.89 -15.84 -6.35
CA TYR A 75 10.66 -14.64 -5.55
C TYR A 75 11.76 -14.36 -4.53
N ARG A 76 12.59 -15.35 -4.18
CA ARG A 76 13.63 -15.21 -3.16
C ARG A 76 14.55 -13.99 -3.37
N PRO A 77 15.18 -13.82 -4.55
CA PRO A 77 16.07 -12.68 -4.76
C PRO A 77 15.35 -11.33 -4.72
N VAL A 78 14.08 -11.27 -5.15
CA VAL A 78 13.30 -10.03 -5.16
C VAL A 78 12.86 -9.67 -3.74
N ILE A 79 12.43 -10.64 -2.94
CA ILE A 79 12.08 -10.44 -1.53
C ILE A 79 13.31 -10.00 -0.74
N GLU A 80 14.46 -10.62 -0.94
CA GLU A 80 15.71 -10.23 -0.26
C GLU A 80 16.09 -8.79 -0.58
N LYS A 81 16.04 -8.40 -1.86
CA LYS A 81 16.31 -7.02 -2.28
C LYS A 81 15.29 -6.04 -1.68
N PHE A 82 14.01 -6.42 -1.64
CA PHE A 82 12.94 -5.59 -1.07
C PHE A 82 13.15 -5.35 0.43
N ILE A 83 13.39 -6.38 1.25
CA ILE A 83 13.56 -6.22 2.70
C ILE A 83 14.81 -5.41 3.07
N ASN A 84 15.84 -5.45 2.21
CA ASN A 84 17.07 -4.68 2.38
C ASN A 84 17.01 -3.27 1.80
N GLY A 85 15.94 -2.93 1.07
CA GLY A 85 15.73 -1.60 0.49
C GLY A 85 16.45 -1.35 -0.84
N ASP A 86 17.02 -2.38 -1.46
CA ASP A 86 17.71 -2.26 -2.75
C ASP A 86 16.75 -1.88 -3.91
N LEU A 87 15.44 -1.98 -3.67
CA LEU A 87 14.37 -1.66 -4.63
C LEU A 87 13.60 -0.39 -4.25
N ASP A 88 13.98 0.31 -3.18
CA ASP A 88 13.20 1.44 -2.64
C ASP A 88 13.07 2.57 -3.67
N GLU A 89 14.12 2.85 -4.46
CA GLU A 89 14.08 3.85 -5.54
C GLU A 89 13.12 3.45 -6.66
N GLU A 90 13.18 2.20 -7.15
CA GLU A 90 12.31 1.71 -8.22
C GLU A 90 10.84 1.70 -7.79
N ILE A 91 10.57 1.28 -6.56
CA ILE A 91 9.24 1.24 -5.98
C ILE A 91 8.71 2.65 -5.76
N ASN A 92 9.55 3.56 -5.27
CA ASN A 92 9.19 4.96 -5.18
C ASN A 92 8.96 5.52 -6.57
N ASP A 93 9.73 5.26 -7.61
CA ASP A 93 9.44 5.78 -8.96
C ASP A 93 8.12 5.21 -9.53
N LEU A 94 7.80 3.96 -9.19
CA LEU A 94 6.58 3.29 -9.65
C LEU A 94 5.31 3.79 -8.93
N PHE A 95 5.41 4.13 -7.64
CA PHE A 95 4.27 4.49 -6.78
C PHE A 95 4.33 5.90 -6.20
N THR A 96 5.39 6.67 -6.48
CA THR A 96 5.46 8.10 -6.19
C THR A 96 4.24 8.70 -6.82
N TYR A 97 3.52 9.43 -5.98
CA TYR A 97 2.29 10.13 -6.29
C TYR A 97 2.51 11.03 -7.50
N LYS A 98 2.38 10.47 -8.71
CA LYS A 98 2.07 11.24 -9.89
C LYS A 98 0.65 11.72 -9.62
N PRO A 99 0.40 13.03 -9.45
CA PRO A 99 -0.97 13.53 -9.40
C PRO A 99 -1.68 12.90 -10.59
N TYR A 100 -2.86 12.35 -10.37
CA TYR A 100 -3.67 11.66 -11.36
C TYR A 100 -3.79 12.51 -12.63
N VAL A 101 -2.83 12.40 -13.54
CA VAL A 101 -2.85 13.01 -14.86
C VAL A 101 -2.32 11.92 -15.77
N THR A 102 -3.27 11.35 -16.50
CA THR A 102 -3.09 10.38 -17.59
C THR A 102 -2.64 8.97 -17.21
N LEU A 103 -3.58 8.18 -16.67
CA LEU A 103 -3.67 6.77 -17.03
C LEU A 103 -3.93 6.67 -18.54
N SER A 104 -2.84 6.65 -19.32
CA SER A 104 -2.87 6.29 -20.74
C SER A 104 -3.25 4.83 -20.86
N GLY A 105 -4.39 4.54 -21.50
CA GLY A 105 -4.69 3.18 -21.96
C GLY A 105 -6.17 2.87 -22.08
N SER A 106 -6.92 2.87 -20.97
CA SER A 106 -8.38 2.68 -21.02
C SER A 106 -8.99 2.78 -19.63
N ARG A 107 -9.94 3.71 -19.48
CA ARG A 107 -11.19 3.70 -18.69
C ARG A 107 -11.47 5.13 -18.26
N GLN A 108 -12.72 5.53 -18.46
CA GLN A 108 -13.27 6.87 -18.28
C GLN A 108 -12.65 7.60 -17.08
N ALA A 109 -12.31 8.88 -17.28
CA ALA A 109 -11.89 9.75 -16.19
C ALA A 109 -12.87 9.59 -15.03
N LEU A 110 -12.35 9.20 -13.87
CA LEU A 110 -13.17 9.06 -12.67
C LEU A 110 -13.91 10.39 -12.42
N PRO A 111 -15.18 10.34 -11.98
CA PRO A 111 -15.91 11.53 -11.57
C PRO A 111 -15.08 12.39 -10.61
N GLU A 112 -15.12 13.71 -10.82
CA GLU A 112 -14.24 14.66 -10.13
C GLU A 112 -14.36 14.60 -8.60
N ASN A 113 -15.56 14.33 -8.09
CA ASN A 113 -15.81 14.11 -6.66
C ASN A 113 -15.04 12.91 -6.10
N ILE A 114 -14.82 11.86 -6.89
CA ILE A 114 -14.06 10.68 -6.50
C ILE A 114 -12.57 11.03 -6.48
N ASN A 115 -12.08 11.75 -7.50
CA ASN A 115 -10.68 12.21 -7.53
C ASN A 115 -10.36 13.11 -6.31
N LEU A 116 -11.20 14.11 -6.03
CA LEU A 116 -11.05 14.97 -4.86
C LEU A 116 -11.03 14.18 -3.54
N CYS A 117 -11.85 13.14 -3.44
CA CYS A 117 -11.85 12.25 -2.27
C CYS A 117 -10.52 11.50 -2.13
N LEU A 118 -10.04 10.90 -3.23
CA LEU A 118 -8.77 10.18 -3.26
C LEU A 118 -7.58 11.09 -2.95
N GLU A 119 -7.57 12.32 -3.47
CA GLU A 119 -6.51 13.29 -3.17
C GLU A 119 -6.51 13.70 -1.70
N ARG A 120 -7.67 13.89 -1.10
CA ARG A 120 -7.78 14.23 0.33
C ARG A 120 -7.28 13.09 1.21
N ILE A 121 -7.65 11.85 0.90
CA ILE A 121 -7.18 10.66 1.63
C ILE A 121 -5.67 10.50 1.44
N GLY A 122 -5.16 10.62 0.21
CA GLY A 122 -3.74 10.53 -0.10
C GLY A 122 -2.92 11.62 0.62
N SER A 123 -3.42 12.85 0.65
CA SER A 123 -2.79 13.97 1.36
C SER A 123 -2.77 13.73 2.87
N ALA A 124 -3.88 13.29 3.46
CA ALA A 124 -3.94 12.96 4.89
C ALA A 124 -2.96 11.84 5.25
N TYR A 125 -2.90 10.80 4.43
CA TYR A 125 -1.96 9.69 4.60
C TYR A 125 -0.49 10.13 4.49
N ALA A 126 -0.20 11.04 3.56
CA ALA A 126 1.13 11.62 3.38
C ALA A 126 1.54 12.50 4.58
N LEU A 127 0.63 13.32 5.11
CA LEU A 127 0.88 14.17 6.28
C LEU A 127 1.18 13.34 7.54
N CYS A 128 0.58 12.16 7.66
CA CYS A 128 0.85 11.23 8.77
C CYS A 128 2.18 10.46 8.63
N ARG A 129 3.12 10.88 7.77
CA ARG A 129 4.40 10.16 7.53
C ARG A 129 5.20 9.84 8.78
N ASN A 130 5.22 10.75 9.74
CA ASN A 130 6.01 10.61 10.96
C ASN A 130 5.23 9.93 12.10
N ARG A 131 4.00 9.46 11.84
CA ARG A 131 3.09 8.84 12.81
C ARG A 131 2.44 7.59 12.21
N PRO A 132 3.13 6.43 12.24
CA PRO A 132 2.66 5.20 11.60
C PRO A 132 1.30 4.72 12.16
N GLU A 133 1.03 4.95 13.45
CA GLU A 133 -0.23 4.61 14.10
C GLU A 133 -1.45 5.28 13.43
N LEU A 134 -1.30 6.56 13.03
CA LEU A 134 -2.37 7.30 12.36
C LEU A 134 -2.55 6.85 10.90
N ARG A 135 -1.46 6.46 10.24
CA ARG A 135 -1.53 5.90 8.88
C ARG A 135 -2.31 4.59 8.86
N GLU A 136 -2.05 3.72 9.83
CA GLU A 136 -2.75 2.46 9.98
C GLU A 136 -4.24 2.68 10.26
N GLU A 137 -4.58 3.61 11.15
CA GLU A 137 -5.97 3.97 11.45
C GLU A 137 -6.72 4.49 10.20
N ILE A 138 -6.09 5.38 9.41
CA ILE A 138 -6.67 5.87 8.16
C ILE A 138 -6.96 4.72 7.20
N LEU A 139 -6.02 3.80 7.00
CA LEU A 139 -6.23 2.65 6.11
C LEU A 139 -7.34 1.74 6.63
N HIS A 140 -7.37 1.46 7.93
CA HIS A 140 -8.41 0.63 8.54
C HIS A 140 -9.81 1.25 8.39
N LEU A 141 -9.92 2.58 8.52
CA LEU A 141 -11.18 3.29 8.28
C LEU A 141 -11.63 3.21 6.83
N VAL A 142 -10.70 3.41 5.88
CA VAL A 142 -10.98 3.29 4.44
C VAL A 142 -11.43 1.88 4.10
N ASP A 143 -10.76 0.85 4.60
CA ASP A 143 -11.13 -0.55 4.40
C ASP A 143 -12.51 -0.83 4.97
N LYS A 144 -12.79 -0.41 6.21
CA LYS A 144 -14.10 -0.58 6.85
C LYS A 144 -15.24 0.03 6.04
N VAL A 145 -15.06 1.26 5.54
CA VAL A 145 -16.07 1.93 4.71
C VAL A 145 -16.23 1.21 3.37
N THR A 146 -15.13 0.76 2.77
CA THR A 146 -15.15 0.04 1.49
C THR A 146 -15.88 -1.31 1.63
N PHE A 147 -15.57 -2.08 2.67
CA PHE A 147 -16.25 -3.35 2.96
C PHE A 147 -17.74 -3.15 3.20
N LYS A 148 -18.12 -2.13 3.99
CA LYS A 148 -19.52 -1.81 4.23
C LYS A 148 -20.24 -1.42 2.94
N ALA A 149 -19.64 -0.56 2.11
CA ALA A 149 -20.24 -0.16 0.85
C ALA A 149 -20.42 -1.35 -0.11
N LEU A 150 -19.47 -2.28 -0.15
CA LEU A 150 -19.59 -3.53 -0.93
C LEU A 150 -20.70 -4.43 -0.39
N GLU A 151 -20.79 -4.58 0.93
CA GLU A 151 -21.86 -5.33 1.59
C GLU A 151 -23.24 -4.73 1.27
N ASP A 152 -23.38 -3.40 1.36
CA ASP A 152 -24.60 -2.68 1.00
C ASP A 152 -24.98 -2.90 -0.48
N LEU A 153 -24.00 -2.83 -1.39
CA LEU A 153 -24.25 -3.06 -2.83
C LEU A 153 -24.69 -4.50 -3.14
N LEU A 154 -24.10 -5.49 -2.48
CA LEU A 154 -24.47 -6.90 -2.62
C LEU A 154 -25.86 -7.17 -2.04
N ASN A 155 -26.16 -6.58 -0.88
CA ASN A 155 -27.46 -6.72 -0.24
C ASN A 155 -28.59 -6.01 -1.02
N HIS A 156 -28.29 -4.89 -1.68
CA HIS A 156 -29.24 -4.20 -2.55
C HIS A 156 -29.50 -4.96 -3.87
N HIS A 157 -28.53 -5.69 -4.44
CA HIS A 157 -28.76 -6.55 -5.60
C HIS A 157 -29.62 -7.79 -5.29
N ALA A 158 -29.66 -8.25 -4.04
CA ALA A 158 -30.48 -9.38 -3.62
C ALA A 158 -31.99 -9.04 -3.47
N GLY A 159 -32.34 -7.75 -3.50
CA GLY A 159 -33.72 -7.27 -3.30
C GLY A 159 -34.55 -7.06 -4.56
N GLU A 160 -33.96 -7.09 -5.77
CA GLU A 160 -34.66 -6.80 -7.03
C GLU A 160 -35.25 -8.02 -7.76
N GLU A 161 -35.07 -9.25 -7.25
CA GLU A 161 -35.51 -10.49 -7.94
C GLU A 161 -36.88 -11.04 -7.51
N LEU A 162 -37.70 -10.27 -6.77
CA LEU A 162 -39.05 -10.70 -6.36
C LEU A 162 -40.11 -9.63 -6.66
N LEU A 163 -40.49 -9.51 -7.93
CA LEU A 163 -41.82 -9.03 -8.31
C LEU A 163 -42.56 -10.13 -9.10
N PRO A 164 -43.80 -10.49 -8.71
CA PRO A 164 -44.52 -11.59 -9.30
C PRO A 164 -44.92 -11.26 -10.74
N LYS A 165 -44.68 -12.20 -11.67
CA LYS A 165 -45.32 -12.18 -12.99
C LYS A 165 -46.83 -12.27 -12.79
N SER A 166 -47.50 -11.11 -12.85
CA SER A 166 -48.94 -11.02 -12.92
C SER A 166 -49.36 -11.53 -14.29
N SER A 167 -49.95 -12.73 -14.31
CA SER A 167 -50.62 -13.30 -15.48
C SER A 167 -51.80 -12.42 -15.90
N ARG A 168 -51.78 -11.97 -17.16
CA ARG A 168 -52.98 -11.77 -17.98
C ARG A 168 -52.72 -12.33 -19.36
#